data_AF-A0A6F9BDV5-F1
#
_entry.id   AF-A0A6F9BDV5-F1
#
_cell.length_a   1.000
_cell.length_b   1.000
_cell.length_c   1.000
_cell.angle_alpha   90.00
_cell.angle_beta   90.00
_cell.angle_gamma   90.00
#
_symmetry.space_group_name_H-M   'P 1'
#
loop_
_entity.id
_entity.type
_entity.pdbx_description
1 polymer ?
#
loop_
_entity_poly.entity_id
_entity_poly.type
_entity_poly.pdbx_seq_one_letter_code
_entity_poly.pdbx_strand_id
1 'polypeptide(L)'
;MGHYSNNCSDDLDTFWDEFINKCVPCHQHPQHPFQPGYEFSPNCGRQDDGGRPEPPYRPCAALTFNNGSFVKCQPCSSCPPIHQKLSECNATTDTQCCGARDQTGCWKGALSPTTQQVQRSTTLRVQVSTSNPTTAKHIDLRLPGDSHVNHQTAWIVLTVILVFSVLAFLLFIYIKKRRRRSRAFCIRDKENTLCFKVSLKDCLPSDNILYTNQQSRSSKRAEVSLLQSETRSLEDLLSPDLQWAPLQMVLDNLDVLEELVILLDPESPGVKNTSHLASRCSFPSTWITYTFSLRDSKSPLRAVLEGVTTKHPEWTVGHLARHLREMDRNDAVAVLTKLTFLKVV
;
A
#
# COMPACT_ATOMS: atom_id res chain seq x y z
N MET A 1 3.29 25.54 -30.53
CA MET A 1 2.64 24.26 -30.19
C MET A 1 1.14 24.48 -30.38
N GLY A 2 0.44 23.55 -31.03
CA GLY A 2 -1.02 23.68 -31.20
C GLY A 2 -1.73 23.53 -29.86
N HIS A 3 -2.81 24.30 -29.65
CA HIS A 3 -3.81 24.03 -28.64
C HIS A 3 -4.89 23.11 -29.24
N TYR A 4 -5.55 22.32 -28.40
CA TYR A 4 -6.67 21.47 -28.82
C TYR A 4 -8.03 22.01 -28.34
N SER A 5 -8.03 22.94 -27.40
CA SER A 5 -9.22 23.60 -26.86
C SER A 5 -9.20 25.08 -27.24
N ASN A 6 -10.28 25.58 -27.83
CA ASN A 6 -10.45 27.02 -28.07
C ASN A 6 -10.81 27.73 -26.76
N ASN A 7 -11.62 27.07 -25.92
CA ASN A 7 -12.07 27.61 -24.63
C ASN A 7 -10.94 27.72 -23.60
N CYS A 8 -9.92 26.86 -23.69
CA CYS A 8 -8.74 26.84 -22.81
C CYS A 8 -7.45 27.06 -23.61
N SER A 9 -7.51 27.89 -24.65
CA SER A 9 -6.38 28.13 -25.56
C SER A 9 -5.19 28.84 -24.89
N ASP A 10 -5.46 29.65 -23.87
CA ASP A 10 -4.43 30.40 -23.11
C ASP A 10 -3.71 29.54 -22.07
N ASP A 11 -4.31 28.42 -21.64
CA ASP A 11 -3.75 27.53 -20.61
C ASP A 11 -3.72 26.07 -21.08
N LEU A 12 -2.57 25.69 -21.65
CA LEU A 12 -2.34 24.35 -22.21
C LEU A 12 -2.27 23.24 -21.15
N ASP A 13 -2.27 23.57 -19.86
CA ASP A 13 -2.29 22.60 -18.75
C ASP A 13 -3.69 22.36 -18.21
N THR A 14 -4.70 22.91 -18.89
CA THR A 14 -6.11 22.74 -18.58
C THR A 14 -6.90 22.23 -19.78
N PHE A 15 -7.99 21.51 -19.52
CA PHE A 15 -8.95 21.11 -20.54
C PHE A 15 -10.33 21.70 -20.23
N TRP A 16 -11.15 21.83 -21.26
CA TRP A 16 -12.52 22.29 -21.11
C TRP A 16 -13.43 21.19 -20.55
N ASP A 17 -14.09 21.46 -19.43
CA ASP A 17 -15.16 20.62 -18.89
C ASP A 17 -16.51 21.28 -19.17
N GLU A 18 -17.29 20.66 -20.06
CA GLU A 18 -18.60 21.13 -20.49
C GLU A 18 -19.64 21.11 -19.37
N PHE A 19 -19.56 20.15 -18.42
CA PHE A 19 -20.55 20.00 -17.36
C PHE A 19 -20.51 21.16 -16.35
N ILE A 20 -19.31 21.67 -16.09
CA ILE A 20 -19.08 22.79 -15.17
C ILE A 20 -18.73 24.09 -15.89
N ASN A 21 -18.65 24.05 -17.22
CA ASN A 21 -18.40 25.19 -18.11
C ASN A 21 -17.10 25.94 -17.74
N LYS A 22 -16.02 25.20 -17.48
CA LYS A 22 -14.74 25.75 -17.00
C LYS A 22 -13.54 24.96 -17.50
N CYS A 23 -12.41 25.66 -17.62
CA CYS A 23 -11.09 25.05 -17.79
C CYS A 23 -10.62 24.44 -16.47
N VAL A 24 -10.34 23.15 -16.49
CA VAL A 24 -9.89 22.38 -15.33
C VAL A 24 -8.48 21.83 -15.57
N PRO A 25 -7.59 21.87 -14.55
CA PRO A 25 -6.24 21.33 -14.68
C PRO A 25 -6.21 19.85 -15.02
N CYS A 26 -5.31 19.45 -15.92
CA CYS A 26 -5.20 18.07 -16.39
C CYS A 26 -5.04 17.04 -15.25
N HIS A 27 -4.23 17.39 -14.25
CA HIS A 27 -3.90 16.53 -13.12
C HIS A 27 -5.05 16.32 -12.12
N GLN A 28 -6.10 17.14 -12.20
CA GLN A 28 -7.29 16.98 -11.35
C GLN A 28 -8.24 15.91 -11.89
N HIS A 29 -8.04 15.46 -13.13
CA HIS A 29 -8.85 14.39 -13.69
C HIS A 29 -8.44 13.03 -13.07
N PRO A 30 -9.36 12.26 -12.46
CA PRO A 30 -9.02 11.03 -11.73
C PRO A 30 -8.32 9.95 -12.57
N GLN A 31 -8.57 9.94 -13.88
CA GLN A 31 -7.94 9.01 -14.81
C GLN A 31 -6.58 9.50 -15.34
N HIS A 32 -6.17 10.73 -14.99
CA HIS A 32 -4.93 11.32 -15.47
C HIS A 32 -3.99 11.75 -14.32
N PRO A 33 -3.46 10.83 -13.50
CA PRO A 33 -2.47 11.16 -12.49
C PRO A 33 -1.14 11.61 -13.11
N PHE A 34 -0.27 12.24 -12.34
CA PHE A 34 1.10 12.50 -12.78
C PHE A 34 1.84 11.19 -13.08
N GLN A 35 2.58 11.16 -14.20
CA GLN A 35 3.35 9.99 -14.62
C GLN A 35 4.84 10.35 -14.69
N PRO A 36 5.72 9.65 -13.95
CA PRO A 36 7.16 9.84 -14.09
C PRO A 36 7.60 9.59 -15.53
N GLY A 37 8.44 10.48 -16.08
CA GLY A 37 8.92 10.38 -17.45
C GLY A 37 8.03 11.03 -18.50
N TYR A 38 6.89 11.60 -18.10
CA TYR A 38 5.91 12.20 -19.01
C TYR A 38 5.48 13.58 -18.54
N GLU A 39 5.01 14.38 -19.49
CA GLU A 39 4.25 15.60 -19.23
C GLU A 39 2.89 15.53 -19.88
N PHE A 40 1.97 16.41 -19.46
CA PHE A 40 0.69 16.54 -20.11
C PHE A 40 0.83 17.11 -21.52
N SER A 41 0.19 16.43 -22.48
CA SER A 41 -0.06 17.01 -23.79
C SER A 41 -0.87 18.30 -23.64
N PRO A 42 -0.75 19.26 -24.57
CA PRO A 42 -1.56 20.48 -24.56
C PRO A 42 -3.04 20.14 -24.36
N ASN A 43 -3.73 20.88 -23.51
CA ASN A 43 -5.12 20.65 -23.12
C ASN A 43 -5.45 19.18 -22.78
N CYS A 44 -4.48 18.46 -22.22
CA CYS A 44 -4.57 17.05 -21.90
C CYS A 44 -4.96 16.16 -23.10
N GLY A 45 -4.58 16.60 -24.31
CA GLY A 45 -4.92 15.92 -25.57
C GLY A 45 -6.43 15.91 -25.87
N ARG A 46 -7.20 16.87 -25.34
CA ARG A 46 -8.66 16.92 -25.47
C ARG A 46 -9.15 18.21 -26.14
N GLN A 47 -10.16 18.06 -26.98
CA GLN A 47 -10.92 19.14 -27.62
C GLN A 47 -12.13 19.57 -26.79
N ASP A 48 -12.72 20.72 -27.10
CA ASP A 48 -13.87 21.28 -26.39
C ASP A 48 -15.12 20.38 -26.45
N ASP A 49 -15.27 19.59 -27.52
CA ASP A 49 -16.35 18.61 -27.71
C ASP A 49 -16.09 17.27 -26.99
N GLY A 50 -14.99 17.16 -26.24
CA GLY A 50 -14.57 15.95 -25.56
C GLY A 50 -13.76 14.97 -26.43
N GLY A 51 -13.56 15.26 -27.71
CA GLY A 51 -12.73 14.47 -28.61
C GLY A 51 -11.25 14.43 -28.17
N ARG A 52 -10.54 13.33 -28.45
CA ARG A 52 -9.12 13.15 -28.06
C ARG A 52 -8.23 12.86 -29.27
N PRO A 53 -7.67 13.89 -29.92
CA PRO A 53 -6.79 13.71 -31.08
C PRO A 53 -5.41 13.14 -30.70
N GLU A 54 -4.98 13.32 -29.45
CA GLU A 54 -3.70 12.84 -28.93
C GLU A 54 -3.91 12.20 -27.54
N PRO A 55 -3.07 11.24 -27.12
CA PRO A 55 -3.02 10.83 -25.72
C PRO A 55 -2.81 12.00 -24.76
N PRO A 56 -3.28 11.87 -23.49
CA PRO A 56 -3.17 12.93 -22.49
C PRO A 56 -1.73 13.22 -22.04
N TYR A 57 -0.78 12.36 -22.39
CA TYR A 57 0.62 12.46 -22.00
C TYR A 57 1.54 12.34 -23.21
N ARG A 58 2.70 13.00 -23.09
CA ARG A 58 3.84 12.86 -24.00
C ARG A 58 5.12 12.67 -23.20
N PRO A 59 6.08 11.86 -23.69
CA PRO A 59 7.32 11.61 -22.97
C PRO A 59 8.15 12.87 -22.83
N CYS A 60 8.93 12.97 -21.75
CA CYS A 60 9.89 14.04 -21.57
C CYS A 60 10.90 14.08 -22.72
N ALA A 61 11.21 15.28 -23.19
CA ALA A 61 12.24 15.50 -24.20
C ALA A 61 13.63 15.20 -23.63
N ALA A 62 14.62 15.02 -24.52
CA ALA A 62 16.01 14.89 -24.10
C ALA A 62 16.43 16.09 -23.23
N LEU A 63 17.24 15.82 -22.19
CA LEU A 63 17.69 16.82 -21.20
C LEU A 63 16.57 17.43 -20.35
N THR A 64 15.41 16.77 -20.27
CA THR A 64 14.34 17.10 -19.34
C THR A 64 13.91 15.87 -18.55
N PHE A 65 13.34 16.07 -17.37
CA PHE A 65 12.85 15.01 -16.50
C PHE A 65 11.52 15.37 -15.86
N ASN A 66 10.78 14.35 -15.44
CA ASN A 66 9.66 14.49 -14.54
C ASN A 66 9.64 13.29 -13.59
N ASN A 67 9.82 13.53 -12.30
CA ASN A 67 9.76 12.51 -11.26
C ASN A 67 8.33 12.08 -10.88
N GLY A 68 7.32 12.57 -11.61
CA GLY A 68 5.92 12.37 -11.30
C GLY A 68 5.33 13.45 -10.39
N SER A 69 6.02 14.59 -10.26
CA SER A 69 5.53 15.73 -9.45
C SER A 69 5.16 16.95 -10.28
N PHE A 70 5.46 16.97 -11.58
CA PHE A 70 5.28 18.16 -12.42
C PHE A 70 4.24 17.95 -13.53
N VAL A 71 3.57 19.03 -13.94
CA VAL A 71 2.66 19.01 -15.10
C VAL A 71 3.45 18.97 -16.42
N LYS A 72 4.55 19.75 -16.46
CA LYS A 72 5.52 19.81 -17.56
C LYS A 72 6.88 19.25 -17.12
N CYS A 73 7.60 18.64 -18.04
CA CYS A 73 8.95 18.16 -17.79
C CYS A 73 9.86 19.34 -17.48
N GLN A 74 10.70 19.17 -16.47
CA GLN A 74 11.64 20.18 -16.00
C GLN A 74 12.99 19.99 -16.68
N PRO A 75 13.72 21.07 -17.00
CA PRO A 75 15.08 20.95 -17.51
C PRO A 75 15.98 20.28 -16.47
N CYS A 76 16.87 19.39 -16.93
CA CYS A 76 17.84 18.76 -16.04
C CYS A 76 18.79 19.79 -15.42
N SER A 77 19.01 19.69 -14.13
CA SER A 77 20.00 20.48 -13.40
C SER A 77 21.42 20.06 -13.78
N SER A 78 22.36 20.99 -13.65
CA SER A 78 23.80 20.72 -13.78
C SER A 78 24.47 20.82 -12.41
N CYS A 79 25.42 19.92 -12.13
CA CYS A 79 26.15 19.99 -10.87
C CYS A 79 27.04 21.23 -10.81
N PRO A 80 27.12 21.93 -9.66
CA PRO A 80 28.09 22.99 -9.45
C PRO A 80 29.51 22.48 -9.67
N PRO A 81 30.48 23.33 -10.07
CA PRO A 81 31.84 22.90 -10.44
C PRO A 81 32.58 22.11 -9.36
N ILE A 82 32.22 22.32 -8.11
CA ILE A 82 32.86 21.73 -6.91
C ILE A 82 32.22 20.37 -6.54
N HIS A 83 31.12 20.00 -7.20
CA HIS A 83 30.34 18.80 -6.89
C HIS A 83 30.51 17.79 -8.02
N GLN A 84 30.85 16.55 -7.66
CA GLN A 84 30.91 15.46 -8.63
C GLN A 84 29.50 14.97 -8.97
N LYS A 85 29.28 14.58 -10.22
CA LYS A 85 28.02 14.00 -10.68
C LYS A 85 27.89 12.56 -10.19
N LEU A 86 26.82 12.28 -9.43
CA LEU A 86 26.51 10.96 -8.90
C LEU A 86 25.72 10.13 -9.91
N SER A 87 24.76 10.75 -10.59
CA SER A 87 23.98 10.10 -11.65
C SER A 87 23.67 11.05 -12.80
N GLU A 88 23.57 10.48 -14.00
CA GLU A 88 23.05 11.15 -15.19
C GLU A 88 21.55 11.45 -15.03
N CYS A 89 21.13 12.60 -15.55
CA CYS A 89 19.72 12.91 -15.70
C CYS A 89 19.08 11.91 -16.67
N ASN A 90 17.86 11.50 -16.37
CA ASN A 90 17.03 10.70 -17.27
C ASN A 90 15.60 11.22 -17.25
N ALA A 91 14.70 10.61 -18.01
CA ALA A 91 13.32 11.07 -18.11
C ALA A 91 12.58 11.13 -16.76
N THR A 92 12.94 10.32 -15.76
CA THR A 92 12.24 10.23 -14.47
C THR A 92 12.99 10.86 -13.30
N THR A 93 14.27 11.17 -13.43
CA THR A 93 15.09 11.69 -12.34
C THR A 93 16.05 12.75 -12.82
N ASP A 94 16.16 13.83 -12.06
CA ASP A 94 17.16 14.88 -12.29
C ASP A 94 18.60 14.35 -12.10
N THR A 95 19.57 15.14 -12.59
CA THR A 95 20.98 14.98 -12.25
C THR A 95 21.18 15.00 -10.73
N GLN A 96 21.80 13.97 -10.17
CA GLN A 96 22.17 13.94 -8.77
C GLN A 96 23.64 14.32 -8.61
N CYS A 97 23.93 15.16 -7.60
CA CYS A 97 25.26 15.68 -7.34
C CYS A 97 25.74 15.26 -5.94
N CYS A 98 27.02 14.92 -5.82
CA CYS A 98 27.66 14.62 -4.53
C CYS A 98 27.82 15.90 -3.71
N GLY A 99 27.28 15.94 -2.49
CA GLY A 99 27.44 17.09 -1.59
C GLY A 99 28.89 17.35 -1.19
N ALA A 100 29.27 18.62 -1.04
CA ALA A 100 30.65 19.05 -0.75
C ALA A 100 31.29 18.41 0.50
N ARG A 101 30.51 17.89 1.46
CA ARG A 101 31.00 17.31 2.73
C ARG A 101 31.09 15.78 2.75
N ASP A 102 30.52 15.09 1.76
CA ASP A 102 30.44 13.61 1.71
C ASP A 102 31.29 13.01 0.58
N GLN A 103 32.43 13.64 0.28
CA GLN A 103 33.32 13.21 -0.81
C GLN A 103 33.91 11.80 -0.59
N THR A 104 34.04 11.35 0.65
CA THR A 104 34.57 10.01 0.98
C THR A 104 33.62 8.86 0.60
N GLY A 105 32.31 9.12 0.45
CA GLY A 105 31.31 8.13 0.05
C GLY A 105 31.13 8.00 -1.47
N CYS A 106 31.26 9.10 -2.22
CA CYS A 106 31.01 9.12 -3.67
C CYS A 106 32.08 8.38 -4.50
N TRP A 107 33.30 8.23 -3.99
CA TRP A 107 34.41 7.63 -4.74
C TRP A 107 34.31 6.10 -4.90
N LYS A 108 33.43 5.44 -4.14
CA LYS A 108 33.30 3.97 -4.20
C LYS A 108 32.34 3.47 -5.29
N GLY A 109 31.55 4.35 -5.92
CA GLY A 109 30.59 3.97 -6.97
C GLY A 109 31.12 4.09 -8.41
N ALA A 110 32.17 4.88 -8.65
CA ALA A 110 32.62 5.21 -10.01
C ALA A 110 33.56 4.17 -10.66
N LEU A 111 33.87 3.05 -9.99
CA LEU A 111 34.87 2.07 -10.46
C LEU A 111 34.33 0.67 -10.76
N SER A 112 33.01 0.45 -10.80
CA SER A 112 32.45 -0.82 -11.28
C SER A 112 31.50 -0.61 -12.46
N PRO A 113 31.98 -0.73 -13.71
CA PRO A 113 31.09 -0.90 -14.85
C PRO A 113 30.50 -2.31 -14.80
N THR A 114 29.27 -2.45 -14.28
CA THR A 114 28.52 -3.72 -14.41
C THR A 114 27.74 -3.67 -15.72
N THR A 115 28.34 -4.19 -16.78
CA THR A 115 27.66 -4.47 -18.04
C THR A 115 26.72 -5.67 -17.84
N GLN A 116 25.44 -5.43 -17.54
CA GLN A 116 24.42 -6.46 -17.72
C GLN A 116 23.92 -6.41 -19.16
N GLN A 117 24.51 -7.22 -20.04
CA GLN A 117 23.86 -7.58 -21.28
C GLN A 117 22.77 -8.61 -21.00
N VAL A 118 21.55 -8.19 -21.24
CA VAL A 118 20.39 -9.06 -21.48
C VAL A 118 20.63 -9.78 -22.79
N GLN A 119 20.79 -11.11 -22.75
CA GLN A 119 20.63 -11.92 -23.95
C GLN A 119 19.71 -13.11 -23.70
N ARG A 120 18.46 -12.88 -24.12
CA ARG A 120 17.44 -13.87 -24.39
C ARG A 120 17.82 -14.60 -25.68
N SER A 121 17.94 -15.94 -25.65
CA SER A 121 17.33 -16.86 -26.64
C SER A 121 17.69 -18.33 -26.40
N THR A 122 16.62 -19.12 -26.32
CA THR A 122 16.44 -20.56 -26.58
C THR A 122 17.36 -21.23 -27.62
N THR A 123 17.80 -22.47 -27.38
CA THR A 123 17.39 -23.67 -28.15
C THR A 123 17.93 -25.01 -27.60
N LEU A 124 17.09 -26.03 -27.69
CA LEU A 124 17.30 -27.46 -27.46
C LEU A 124 18.20 -28.13 -28.52
N ARG A 125 19.00 -29.14 -28.12
CA ARG A 125 19.33 -30.44 -28.78
C ARG A 125 20.51 -31.09 -28.01
N VAL A 126 20.32 -32.15 -27.22
CA VAL A 126 20.22 -33.61 -27.52
C VAL A 126 21.48 -34.19 -28.21
N GLN A 127 21.97 -35.30 -27.60
CA GLN A 127 22.87 -36.35 -28.08
C GLN A 127 24.37 -36.19 -27.77
N VAL A 128 25.19 -37.24 -27.55
CA VAL A 128 25.08 -38.63 -27.04
C VAL A 128 26.55 -39.07 -26.89
N SER A 129 26.86 -39.77 -25.80
CA SER A 129 27.90 -40.78 -25.57
C SER A 129 29.27 -40.77 -26.30
N THR A 130 30.28 -41.06 -25.47
CA THR A 130 31.31 -42.12 -25.60
C THR A 130 32.77 -41.68 -25.72
N SER A 131 33.57 -42.25 -24.80
CA SER A 131 34.95 -42.76 -24.91
C SER A 131 36.06 -41.99 -24.17
N ASN A 132 36.36 -42.49 -22.96
CA ASN A 132 37.64 -43.06 -22.45
C ASN A 132 39.00 -42.33 -22.65
N PRO A 133 40.03 -42.67 -21.84
CA PRO A 133 40.08 -42.88 -20.39
C PRO A 133 41.40 -42.32 -19.77
N THR A 134 41.66 -42.70 -18.50
CA THR A 134 42.95 -42.70 -17.77
C THR A 134 43.48 -41.34 -17.31
N THR A 135 43.66 -41.09 -16.02
CA THR A 135 44.57 -41.83 -15.13
C THR A 135 44.29 -41.43 -13.67
N ALA A 136 44.14 -42.39 -12.75
CA ALA A 136 44.86 -42.44 -11.46
C ALA A 136 44.25 -43.45 -10.46
N LYS A 137 45.04 -44.50 -10.21
CA LYS A 137 45.35 -45.12 -8.92
C LYS A 137 44.24 -45.84 -8.13
N HIS A 138 44.27 -47.16 -8.36
CA HIS A 138 44.30 -48.27 -7.40
C HIS A 138 43.66 -48.12 -6.00
N ILE A 139 42.72 -49.04 -5.82
CA ILE A 139 41.94 -49.48 -4.66
C ILE A 139 42.84 -49.99 -3.53
N ASP A 140 42.41 -49.76 -2.30
CA ASP A 140 42.49 -50.80 -1.27
C ASP A 140 41.15 -50.93 -0.54
N LEU A 141 40.60 -52.14 -0.58
CA LEU A 141 39.33 -52.56 0.02
C LEU A 141 39.59 -52.96 1.47
N ARG A 142 38.85 -52.39 2.42
CA ARG A 142 38.72 -52.92 3.77
C ARG A 142 37.26 -52.84 4.22
N LEU A 143 36.52 -53.93 4.07
CA LEU A 143 35.39 -54.22 4.98
C LEU A 143 36.01 -54.65 6.32
N PRO A 144 35.43 -54.20 7.44
CA PRO A 144 34.52 -55.10 8.15
C PRO A 144 33.38 -54.39 8.89
N GLY A 145 32.36 -55.15 9.29
CA GLY A 145 31.66 -54.86 10.54
C GLY A 145 30.16 -54.64 10.44
N ASP A 146 29.44 -55.75 10.49
CA ASP A 146 28.12 -55.87 11.08
C ASP A 146 28.08 -55.17 12.47
N SER A 147 27.07 -54.33 12.72
CA SER A 147 26.77 -53.73 14.03
C SER A 147 25.36 -53.13 14.04
N HIS A 148 24.39 -54.00 14.29
CA HIS A 148 23.39 -53.81 15.35
C HIS A 148 22.82 -52.38 15.49
N VAL A 149 21.66 -52.12 14.87
CA VAL A 149 20.89 -50.90 15.11
C VAL A 149 20.59 -50.83 16.61
N ASN A 150 21.25 -49.90 17.28
CA ASN A 150 21.16 -49.73 18.73
C ASN A 150 19.68 -49.57 19.12
N HIS A 151 19.13 -50.58 19.80
CA HIS A 151 17.78 -50.56 20.36
C HIS A 151 17.51 -49.25 21.12
N GLN A 152 18.52 -48.72 21.81
CA GLN A 152 18.49 -47.40 22.47
C GLN A 152 18.13 -46.22 21.57
N THR A 153 18.61 -46.16 20.32
CA THR A 153 18.33 -45.05 19.40
C THR A 153 16.88 -45.05 18.92
N ALA A 154 16.28 -46.24 18.77
CA ALA A 154 14.88 -46.39 18.39
C ALA A 154 13.91 -45.90 19.48
N TRP A 155 14.20 -46.20 20.76
CA TRP A 155 13.38 -45.71 21.88
C TRP A 155 13.47 -44.20 22.07
N ILE A 156 14.62 -43.59 21.78
CA ILE A 156 14.78 -42.14 21.83
C ILE A 156 13.90 -41.47 20.78
N VAL A 157 13.88 -41.98 19.55
CA VAL A 157 13.02 -41.41 18.49
C VAL A 157 11.53 -41.57 18.85
N LEU A 158 11.13 -42.72 19.38
CA LEU A 158 9.75 -42.96 19.80
C LEU A 158 9.30 -42.04 20.94
N THR A 159 10.16 -41.82 21.94
CA THR A 159 9.85 -40.91 23.06
C THR A 159 9.75 -39.45 22.61
N VAL A 160 10.63 -39.01 21.71
CA VAL A 160 10.59 -37.66 21.14
C VAL A 160 9.30 -37.43 20.33
N ILE A 161 8.89 -38.39 19.49
CA ILE A 161 7.63 -38.31 18.73
C ILE A 161 6.42 -38.25 19.68
N LEU A 162 6.43 -39.06 20.74
CA LEU A 162 5.35 -39.06 21.74
C LEU A 162 5.24 -37.69 22.44
N VAL A 163 6.37 -37.10 22.85
CA VAL A 163 6.40 -35.78 23.49
C VAL A 163 5.87 -34.70 22.54
N PHE A 164 6.30 -34.69 21.27
CA PHE A 164 5.79 -33.73 20.29
C PHE A 164 4.29 -33.90 20.02
N SER A 165 3.80 -35.14 19.96
CA SER A 165 2.38 -35.42 19.77
C SER A 165 1.52 -34.90 20.93
N VAL A 166 1.98 -35.07 22.17
CA VAL A 166 1.32 -34.55 23.37
C VAL A 166 1.35 -33.02 23.38
N LEU A 167 2.48 -32.41 23.04
CA LEU A 167 2.61 -30.95 22.96
C LEU A 167 1.66 -30.35 21.91
N ALA A 168 1.59 -30.95 20.71
CA ALA A 168 0.67 -30.53 19.65
C ALA A 168 -0.79 -30.67 20.09
N PHE A 169 -1.13 -31.74 20.82
CA PHE A 169 -2.48 -31.95 21.36
C PHE A 169 -2.83 -30.91 22.44
N LEU A 170 -1.89 -30.56 23.33
CA LEU A 170 -2.07 -29.51 24.33
C LEU A 170 -2.23 -28.13 23.68
N LEU A 171 -1.45 -27.84 22.62
CA LEU A 171 -1.60 -26.61 21.82
C LEU A 171 -2.97 -26.57 21.12
N PHE A 172 -3.42 -27.69 20.56
CA PHE A 172 -4.75 -27.80 19.96
C PHE A 172 -5.86 -27.56 20.99
N ILE A 173 -5.75 -28.14 22.19
CA ILE A 173 -6.69 -27.87 23.30
C ILE A 173 -6.61 -26.42 23.74
N TYR A 174 -5.42 -25.83 23.84
CA TYR A 174 -5.22 -24.43 24.20
C TYR A 174 -5.88 -23.50 23.18
N ILE A 175 -5.66 -23.73 21.88
CA ILE A 175 -6.28 -22.98 20.78
C ILE A 175 -7.80 -23.16 20.81
N LYS A 176 -8.31 -24.38 21.04
CA LYS A 176 -9.76 -24.65 21.13
C LYS A 176 -10.40 -24.04 22.37
N LYS A 177 -9.69 -24.00 23.50
CA LYS A 177 -10.10 -23.35 24.76
C LYS A 177 -10.08 -21.82 24.64
N ARG A 178 -9.08 -21.26 23.94
CA ARG A 178 -9.01 -19.84 23.57
C ARG A 178 -10.17 -19.47 22.62
N ARG A 179 -10.43 -20.28 21.60
CA ARG A 179 -11.59 -20.12 20.69
C ARG A 179 -12.94 -20.24 21.40
N ARG A 180 -13.06 -21.05 22.47
CA ARG A 180 -14.28 -21.13 23.29
C ARG A 180 -14.43 -19.94 24.26
N ARG A 181 -13.36 -19.37 24.80
CA ARG A 181 -13.43 -18.18 25.68
C ARG A 181 -13.77 -16.89 24.92
N SER A 182 -13.40 -16.74 23.65
CA SER A 182 -13.84 -15.61 22.82
C SER A 182 -15.33 -15.62 22.43
N ARG A 183 -16.11 -16.62 22.84
CA ARG A 183 -17.57 -16.67 22.60
C ARG A 183 -18.43 -16.29 23.80
N ALA A 184 -17.85 -15.82 24.91
CA ALA A 184 -18.63 -15.32 26.02
C ALA A 184 -17.91 -14.14 26.69
N PHE A 185 -18.04 -12.97 26.08
CA PHE A 185 -17.88 -11.70 26.77
C PHE A 185 -19.20 -10.93 26.62
N CYS A 186 -20.18 -11.28 27.44
CA CYS A 186 -21.29 -10.37 27.70
C CYS A 186 -20.84 -9.48 28.86
N ILE A 187 -20.51 -8.22 28.56
CA ILE A 187 -20.52 -7.19 29.59
C ILE A 187 -21.97 -7.07 30.04
N ARG A 188 -22.23 -7.47 31.29
CA ARG A 188 -23.48 -7.17 31.98
C ARG A 188 -23.39 -5.71 32.37
N ASP A 189 -23.86 -4.82 31.50
CA ASP A 189 -24.20 -3.46 31.91
C ASP A 189 -25.70 -3.38 32.21
N LYS A 190 -26.02 -2.67 33.29
CA LYS A 190 -27.38 -2.48 33.76
C LYS A 190 -28.04 -1.39 32.92
N GLU A 191 -29.25 -1.70 32.43
CA GLU A 191 -30.26 -0.77 31.89
C GLU A 191 -29.96 -0.09 30.54
N ASN A 192 -30.11 -0.85 29.44
CA ASN A 192 -31.19 -0.66 28.46
C ASN A 192 -30.99 -1.58 27.25
N THR A 193 -32.00 -2.41 26.99
CA THR A 193 -31.97 -3.54 26.07
C THR A 193 -32.30 -3.13 24.63
N LEU A 194 -31.35 -3.32 23.69
CA LEU A 194 -31.69 -3.60 22.28
C LEU A 194 -30.62 -4.48 21.64
N CYS A 195 -30.81 -5.80 21.72
CA CYS A 195 -30.01 -6.77 20.96
C CYS A 195 -30.52 -6.86 19.52
N PHE A 196 -29.82 -6.27 18.55
CA PHE A 196 -30.10 -6.53 17.14
C PHE A 196 -29.37 -7.80 16.69
N LYS A 197 -30.10 -8.92 16.70
CA LYS A 197 -29.78 -10.11 15.90
C LYS A 197 -30.37 -9.85 14.51
N VAL A 198 -29.55 -9.67 13.47
CA VAL A 198 -30.04 -9.92 12.11
C VAL A 198 -29.30 -11.08 11.49
N SER A 199 -30.08 -12.14 11.32
CA SER A 199 -29.82 -13.28 10.46
C SER A 199 -30.00 -12.81 9.02
N LEU A 200 -28.96 -13.02 8.22
CA LEU A 200 -28.89 -12.76 6.79
C LEU A 200 -29.89 -13.68 6.05
N LYS A 201 -31.14 -13.24 5.82
CA LYS A 201 -32.04 -13.87 4.83
C LYS A 201 -33.20 -13.05 4.25
N ASP A 202 -33.46 -11.81 4.67
CA ASP A 202 -34.64 -11.06 4.20
C ASP A 202 -34.34 -9.75 3.44
N CYS A 203 -33.42 -9.78 2.47
CA CYS A 203 -33.27 -8.66 1.52
C CYS A 203 -33.03 -9.16 0.08
N LEU A 204 -34.05 -9.80 -0.51
CA LEU A 204 -34.27 -9.77 -1.96
C LEU A 204 -35.54 -8.93 -2.19
N PRO A 205 -35.49 -7.83 -2.96
CA PRO A 205 -36.70 -7.15 -3.39
C PRO A 205 -37.31 -7.90 -4.59
N SER A 206 -38.57 -8.32 -4.47
CA SER A 206 -39.41 -8.72 -5.60
C SER A 206 -39.99 -7.49 -6.30
N ASP A 207 -40.15 -7.63 -7.62
CA ASP A 207 -40.65 -6.65 -8.58
C ASP A 207 -42.09 -6.16 -8.33
N ASN A 208 -42.41 -5.07 -9.03
CA ASN A 208 -43.68 -4.37 -9.25
C ASN A 208 -44.05 -3.25 -8.28
N ILE A 209 -43.63 -2.01 -8.60
CA ILE A 209 -44.56 -0.86 -8.57
C ILE A 209 -44.34 0.06 -9.80
N LEU A 210 -45.46 0.20 -10.51
CA LEU A 210 -45.90 1.15 -11.53
C LEU A 210 -45.25 2.55 -11.51
N TYR A 211 -44.74 2.98 -12.67
CA TYR A 211 -44.27 4.35 -12.94
C TYR A 211 -45.43 5.35 -13.00
N THR A 212 -45.35 6.44 -12.22
CA THR A 212 -45.84 7.76 -12.64
C THR A 212 -44.78 8.81 -12.36
N ASN A 213 -44.53 9.64 -13.38
CA ASN A 213 -43.56 10.73 -13.39
C ASN A 213 -44.06 11.92 -12.55
N GLN A 214 -43.20 12.50 -11.70
CA GLN A 214 -43.20 13.94 -11.48
C GLN A 214 -41.85 14.44 -10.93
N GLN A 215 -41.31 15.39 -11.69
CA GLN A 215 -40.10 16.17 -11.46
C GLN A 215 -40.11 16.88 -10.10
N SER A 216 -38.94 17.00 -9.46
CA SER A 216 -38.31 18.28 -9.03
C SER A 216 -37.66 18.27 -7.62
N ARG A 217 -36.41 18.74 -7.60
CA ARG A 217 -35.76 19.50 -6.51
C ARG A 217 -35.88 18.95 -5.07
N SER A 218 -35.32 17.78 -4.78
CA SER A 218 -35.04 17.40 -3.37
C SER A 218 -33.86 16.43 -3.18
N SER A 219 -32.81 16.52 -4.00
CA SER A 219 -31.63 15.66 -3.86
C SER A 219 -30.41 16.37 -3.22
N LYS A 220 -30.23 17.69 -3.46
CA LYS A 220 -29.09 18.44 -2.91
C LYS A 220 -29.12 18.68 -1.39
N ARG A 221 -30.29 18.55 -0.75
CA ARG A 221 -30.42 18.76 0.71
C ARG A 221 -30.09 17.51 1.53
N ALA A 222 -30.34 16.33 0.95
CA ALA A 222 -30.11 15.04 1.59
C ALA A 222 -28.61 14.69 1.66
N GLU A 223 -27.86 15.00 0.59
CA GLU A 223 -26.42 14.72 0.51
C GLU A 223 -25.60 15.61 1.47
N VAL A 224 -26.00 16.87 1.63
CA VAL A 224 -25.40 17.80 2.60
C VAL A 224 -25.74 17.41 4.04
N SER A 225 -26.96 16.91 4.30
CA SER A 225 -27.34 16.43 5.63
C SER A 225 -26.63 15.12 6.03
N LEU A 226 -26.27 14.27 5.06
CA LEU A 226 -25.51 13.04 5.31
C LEU A 226 -24.05 13.35 5.69
N LEU A 227 -23.41 14.28 4.96
CA LEU A 227 -22.06 14.77 5.26
C LEU A 227 -21.99 15.51 6.60
N GLN A 228 -23.04 16.28 6.96
CA GLN A 228 -23.15 16.93 8.26
C GLN A 228 -23.45 15.97 9.42
N SER A 229 -24.11 14.84 9.15
CA SER A 229 -24.34 13.80 10.16
C SER A 229 -23.08 12.95 10.42
N GLU A 230 -22.28 12.72 9.39
CA GLU A 230 -21.05 11.91 9.47
C GLU A 230 -19.89 12.64 10.15
N THR A 231 -19.86 13.97 10.02
CA THR A 231 -18.95 14.89 10.74
C THR A 231 -19.35 15.02 12.21
N ARG A 232 -20.64 15.24 12.52
CA ARG A 232 -21.13 15.31 13.92
C ARG A 232 -20.86 14.06 14.75
N SER A 233 -20.87 12.88 14.14
CA SER A 233 -20.54 11.62 14.83
C SER A 233 -19.04 11.41 15.08
N LEU A 234 -18.17 12.07 14.31
CA LEU A 234 -16.71 12.00 14.49
C LEU A 234 -16.20 13.02 15.51
N GLU A 235 -16.91 14.15 15.62
CA GLU A 235 -16.69 15.22 16.60
C GLU A 235 -16.81 14.77 18.07
N ASP A 236 -17.56 13.69 18.34
CA ASP A 236 -17.82 13.18 19.69
C ASP A 236 -16.72 12.27 20.27
N LEU A 237 -15.75 11.80 19.48
CA LEU A 237 -14.76 10.79 19.95
C LEU A 237 -13.31 11.26 19.95
N LEU A 238 -12.95 12.23 19.12
CA LEU A 238 -11.61 12.81 19.07
C LEU A 238 -11.70 14.30 19.37
N SER A 239 -10.79 14.80 20.22
CA SER A 239 -10.71 16.25 20.49
C SER A 239 -10.60 17.03 19.18
N PRO A 240 -11.23 18.21 19.05
CA PRO A 240 -11.26 18.97 17.79
C PRO A 240 -9.87 19.19 17.20
N ASP A 241 -8.90 19.51 18.06
CA ASP A 241 -7.50 19.71 17.67
C ASP A 241 -6.90 18.44 17.03
N LEU A 242 -7.25 17.26 17.56
CA LEU A 242 -6.71 15.99 17.11
C LEU A 242 -7.22 15.60 15.72
N GLN A 243 -8.48 15.95 15.41
CA GLN A 243 -9.07 15.63 14.12
C GLN A 243 -8.35 16.33 12.96
N TRP A 244 -7.76 17.50 13.21
CA TRP A 244 -6.99 18.27 12.24
C TRP A 244 -5.49 17.98 12.28
N ALA A 245 -5.02 17.20 13.26
CA ALA A 245 -3.60 16.83 13.36
C ALA A 245 -3.15 16.05 12.12
N PRO A 246 -1.94 16.29 11.60
CA PRO A 246 -1.42 15.55 10.45
C PRO A 246 -1.27 14.08 10.80
N LEU A 247 -1.53 13.20 9.84
CA LEU A 247 -1.42 11.75 10.04
C LEU A 247 0.00 11.32 10.46
N GLN A 248 1.03 12.10 10.11
CA GLN A 248 2.41 11.90 10.56
C GLN A 248 2.54 11.82 12.08
N MET A 249 1.67 12.49 12.85
CA MET A 249 1.66 12.42 14.30
C MET A 249 1.45 10.98 14.83
N VAL A 250 0.70 10.14 14.11
CA VAL A 250 0.51 8.72 14.47
C VAL A 250 1.81 7.93 14.27
N LEU A 251 2.56 8.24 13.21
CA LEU A 251 3.85 7.59 12.92
C LEU A 251 4.93 8.00 13.92
N ASP A 252 4.89 9.24 14.41
CA ASP A 252 5.86 9.78 15.34
C ASP A 252 5.59 9.34 16.81
N ASN A 253 4.34 9.02 17.13
CA ASN A 253 3.97 8.49 18.44
C ASN A 253 4.08 6.94 18.46
N LEU A 254 5.26 6.46 18.84
CA LEU A 254 5.60 5.03 18.79
C LEU A 254 4.67 4.15 19.65
N ASP A 255 4.21 4.63 20.81
CA ASP A 255 3.33 3.87 21.71
C ASP A 255 1.95 3.63 21.06
N VAL A 256 1.35 4.69 20.48
CA VAL A 256 0.09 4.60 19.75
C VAL A 256 0.26 3.75 18.49
N LEU A 257 1.36 3.94 17.76
CA LEU A 257 1.64 3.14 16.56
C LEU A 257 1.76 1.66 16.88
N GLU A 258 2.51 1.28 17.91
CA GLU A 258 2.70 -0.12 18.30
C GLU A 258 1.39 -0.76 18.76
N GLU A 259 0.57 -0.06 19.52
CA GLU A 259 -0.74 -0.58 19.93
C GLU A 259 -1.68 -0.76 18.73
N LEU A 260 -1.70 0.17 17.78
CA LEU A 260 -2.45 0.02 16.53
C LEU A 260 -1.92 -1.16 15.69
N VAL A 261 -0.60 -1.37 15.64
CA VAL A 261 0.04 -2.51 14.98
C VAL A 261 -0.45 -3.83 15.59
N ILE A 262 -0.46 -3.93 16.92
CA ILE A 262 -0.95 -5.11 17.64
C ILE A 262 -2.43 -5.39 17.32
N LEU A 263 -3.24 -4.35 17.14
CA LEU A 263 -4.66 -4.48 16.82
C LEU A 263 -4.92 -4.81 15.35
N LEU A 264 -4.21 -4.17 14.42
CA LEU A 264 -4.58 -4.14 13.00
C LEU A 264 -3.74 -5.05 12.11
N ASP A 265 -2.51 -5.40 12.46
CA ASP A 265 -1.68 -6.28 11.62
C ASP A 265 -2.04 -7.77 11.68
N PRO A 266 -2.53 -8.33 12.81
CA PRO A 266 -2.88 -9.75 12.84
C PRO A 266 -3.98 -10.12 11.83
N GLU A 267 -3.73 -11.17 11.04
CA GLU A 267 -4.75 -11.80 10.22
C GLU A 267 -5.62 -12.69 11.10
N SER A 268 -6.81 -12.19 11.45
CA SER A 268 -7.82 -12.95 12.19
C SER A 268 -9.08 -13.14 11.34
N PRO A 269 -9.66 -14.36 11.28
CA PRO A 269 -10.82 -14.61 10.45
C PRO A 269 -12.01 -13.75 10.86
N GLY A 270 -12.58 -13.01 9.90
CA GLY A 270 -13.78 -12.20 10.11
C GLY A 270 -13.56 -10.85 10.79
N VAL A 271 -12.31 -10.47 11.09
CA VAL A 271 -11.97 -9.14 11.61
C VAL A 271 -11.21 -8.39 10.53
N LYS A 272 -11.69 -7.18 10.19
CA LYS A 272 -11.00 -6.32 9.21
C LYS A 272 -9.68 -5.83 9.82
N ASN A 273 -8.63 -5.84 9.02
CA ASN A 273 -7.25 -5.62 9.45
C ASN A 273 -6.54 -4.63 8.50
N THR A 274 -5.23 -4.45 8.63
CA THR A 274 -4.46 -3.50 7.81
C THR A 274 -4.67 -3.66 6.31
N SER A 275 -4.89 -4.88 5.79
CA SER A 275 -5.12 -5.08 4.35
C SER A 275 -6.41 -4.39 3.86
N HIS A 276 -7.44 -4.37 4.70
CA HIS A 276 -8.72 -3.74 4.41
C HIS A 276 -8.62 -2.22 4.49
N LEU A 277 -7.83 -1.71 5.44
CA LEU A 277 -7.49 -0.29 5.52
C LEU A 277 -6.72 0.15 4.27
N ALA A 278 -5.69 -0.61 3.88
CA ALA A 278 -4.90 -0.32 2.68
C ALA A 278 -5.75 -0.30 1.40
N SER A 279 -6.69 -1.23 1.27
CA SER A 279 -7.64 -1.23 0.15
C SER A 279 -8.51 0.02 0.13
N ARG A 280 -8.98 0.50 1.29
CA ARG A 280 -9.73 1.77 1.40
C ARG A 280 -8.87 2.99 1.06
N CYS A 281 -7.59 2.97 1.40
CA CYS A 281 -6.61 3.98 0.98
C CYS A 281 -6.19 3.85 -0.50
N SER A 282 -6.87 3.00 -1.27
CA SER A 282 -6.64 2.78 -2.69
C SER A 282 -5.21 2.28 -3.00
N PHE A 283 -4.66 1.40 -2.15
CA PHE A 283 -3.48 0.62 -2.50
C PHE A 283 -3.87 -0.62 -3.34
N PRO A 284 -3.10 -0.97 -4.37
CA PRO A 284 -3.40 -2.15 -5.19
C PRO A 284 -3.15 -3.45 -4.41
N SER A 285 -3.97 -4.47 -4.69
CA SER A 285 -3.90 -5.77 -3.99
C SER A 285 -2.52 -6.42 -4.06
N THR A 286 -1.77 -6.24 -5.16
CA THR A 286 -0.40 -6.74 -5.30
C THR A 286 0.56 -6.11 -4.30
N TRP A 287 0.45 -4.80 -4.09
CA TRP A 287 1.24 -4.08 -3.10
C TRP A 287 0.85 -4.49 -1.68
N ILE A 288 -0.45 -4.64 -1.41
CA ILE A 288 -0.94 -5.09 -0.09
C ILE A 288 -0.36 -6.47 0.26
N THR A 289 -0.43 -7.43 -0.67
CA THR A 289 0.15 -8.77 -0.48
C THR A 289 1.65 -8.71 -0.25
N TYR A 290 2.38 -7.89 -1.01
CA TYR A 290 3.82 -7.71 -0.83
C TYR A 290 4.14 -7.12 0.55
N THR A 291 3.41 -6.10 0.99
CA THR A 291 3.58 -5.48 2.31
C THR A 291 3.38 -6.49 3.45
N PHE A 292 2.39 -7.38 3.35
CA PHE A 292 2.19 -8.46 4.33
C PHE A 292 3.28 -9.54 4.27
N SER A 293 3.91 -9.75 3.10
CA SER A 293 5.05 -10.67 2.99
C SER A 293 6.31 -10.16 3.71
N LEU A 294 6.41 -8.84 3.93
CA LEU A 294 7.52 -8.20 4.64
C LEU A 294 7.27 -8.03 6.16
N ARG A 295 6.16 -8.56 6.67
CA ARG A 295 5.71 -8.29 8.05
C ARG A 295 6.72 -8.68 9.15
N ASP A 296 7.62 -9.62 8.85
CA ASP A 296 8.66 -10.08 9.78
C ASP A 296 9.77 -9.03 9.99
N SER A 297 9.92 -8.08 9.07
CA SER A 297 10.91 -6.99 9.15
C SER A 297 10.28 -5.60 9.23
N LYS A 298 9.06 -5.42 8.71
CA LYS A 298 8.35 -4.13 8.74
C LYS A 298 6.85 -4.35 8.90
N SER A 299 6.25 -3.70 9.91
CA SER A 299 4.80 -3.73 10.12
C SER A 299 4.04 -3.29 8.85
N PRO A 300 3.04 -4.08 8.41
CA PRO A 300 2.13 -3.68 7.35
C PRO A 300 1.43 -2.35 7.62
N LEU A 301 0.93 -2.12 8.84
CA LEU A 301 0.23 -0.88 9.19
C LEU A 301 1.15 0.31 9.03
N ARG A 302 2.37 0.21 9.54
CA ARG A 302 3.37 1.26 9.39
C ARG A 302 3.65 1.58 7.92
N ALA A 303 3.84 0.56 7.08
CA ALA A 303 4.05 0.75 5.65
C ALA A 303 2.86 1.42 4.96
N VAL A 304 1.63 1.07 5.35
CA VAL A 304 0.40 1.71 4.84
C VAL A 304 0.36 3.17 5.25
N LEU A 305 0.56 3.47 6.54
CA LEU A 305 0.52 4.85 7.04
C LEU A 305 1.60 5.73 6.41
N GLU A 306 2.84 5.24 6.27
CA GLU A 306 3.91 5.93 5.53
C GLU A 306 3.55 6.16 4.05
N GLY A 307 2.91 5.17 3.42
CA GLY A 307 2.41 5.30 2.04
C GLY A 307 1.29 6.33 1.92
N VAL A 308 0.38 6.39 2.89
CA VAL A 308 -0.73 7.35 2.93
C VAL A 308 -0.20 8.76 3.13
N THR A 309 0.71 8.99 4.09
CA THR A 309 1.28 10.34 4.31
C THR A 309 2.06 10.84 3.10
N THR A 310 2.63 9.94 2.29
CA THR A 310 3.30 10.28 1.04
C THR A 310 2.30 10.60 -0.08
N LYS A 311 1.23 9.79 -0.22
CA LYS A 311 0.23 9.93 -1.29
C LYS A 311 -0.76 11.07 -1.02
N HIS A 312 -1.03 11.34 0.24
CA HIS A 312 -2.06 12.25 0.74
C HIS A 312 -1.51 13.05 1.94
N PRO A 313 -0.65 14.05 1.70
CA PRO A 313 -0.09 14.88 2.77
C PRO A 313 -1.15 15.70 3.53
N GLU A 314 -2.32 15.89 2.94
CA GLU A 314 -3.48 16.56 3.55
C GLU A 314 -4.26 15.67 4.54
N TRP A 315 -3.98 14.37 4.59
CA TRP A 315 -4.72 13.48 5.47
C TRP A 315 -4.36 13.70 6.93
N THR A 316 -5.43 13.75 7.73
CA THR A 316 -5.36 13.99 9.16
C THR A 316 -5.68 12.73 9.95
N VAL A 317 -5.42 12.75 11.26
CA VAL A 317 -5.83 11.67 12.18
C VAL A 317 -7.35 11.44 12.11
N GLY A 318 -8.15 12.48 11.88
CA GLY A 318 -9.59 12.36 11.66
C GLY A 318 -9.95 11.51 10.43
N HIS A 319 -9.20 11.61 9.33
CA HIS A 319 -9.41 10.78 8.15
C HIS A 319 -9.12 9.30 8.44
N LEU A 320 -8.02 9.01 9.15
CA LEU A 320 -7.70 7.65 9.58
C LEU A 320 -8.80 7.10 10.50
N ALA A 321 -9.25 7.87 11.49
CA ALA A 321 -10.29 7.46 12.42
C ALA A 321 -11.61 7.13 11.72
N ARG A 322 -11.98 7.90 10.69
CA ARG A 322 -13.15 7.63 9.85
C ARG A 322 -13.02 6.26 9.15
N HIS A 323 -11.90 5.99 8.50
CA HIS A 323 -11.68 4.71 7.83
C HIS A 323 -11.67 3.53 8.80
N LEU A 324 -11.09 3.68 9.99
CA LEU A 324 -11.10 2.67 11.05
C LEU A 324 -12.53 2.39 11.55
N ARG A 325 -13.36 3.43 11.69
CA ARG A 325 -14.76 3.30 12.09
C ARG A 325 -15.60 2.60 11.01
N GLU A 326 -15.44 2.97 9.74
CA GLU A 326 -16.13 2.31 8.60
C GLU A 326 -15.76 0.83 8.43
N MET A 327 -14.60 0.43 8.95
CA MET A 327 -14.19 -0.97 9.03
C MET A 327 -14.51 -1.62 10.39
N ASP A 328 -15.39 -1.01 11.18
CA ASP A 328 -15.85 -1.51 12.48
C ASP A 328 -14.72 -1.75 13.50
N ARG A 329 -13.59 -1.05 13.36
CA ARG A 329 -12.42 -1.11 14.26
C ARG A 329 -12.45 0.03 15.28
N ASN A 330 -13.53 0.09 16.05
CA ASN A 330 -13.71 1.08 17.12
C ASN A 330 -12.66 0.94 18.24
N ASP A 331 -12.11 -0.27 18.41
CA ASP A 331 -10.97 -0.55 19.29
C ASP A 331 -9.72 0.24 18.87
N ALA A 332 -9.42 0.29 17.58
CA ALA A 332 -8.32 1.07 17.04
C ALA A 332 -8.58 2.58 17.10
N VAL A 333 -9.84 3.02 16.91
CA VAL A 333 -10.23 4.43 17.11
C VAL A 333 -9.98 4.88 18.55
N ALA A 334 -10.27 4.04 19.54
CA ALA A 334 -10.00 4.34 20.94
C ALA A 334 -8.49 4.46 21.26
N VAL A 335 -7.61 3.82 20.48
CA VAL A 335 -6.16 4.01 20.62
C VAL A 335 -5.74 5.37 20.08
N LEU A 336 -6.35 5.87 19.00
CA LEU A 336 -6.07 7.21 18.47
C LEU A 336 -6.38 8.33 19.47
N THR A 337 -7.32 8.13 20.39
CA THR A 337 -7.63 9.14 21.42
C THR A 337 -6.49 9.32 22.44
N LYS A 338 -5.53 8.39 22.49
CA LYS A 338 -4.35 8.46 23.37
C LYS A 338 -3.26 9.39 22.83
N LEU A 339 -3.38 9.82 21.58
CA LEU A 339 -2.52 10.85 21.03
C LEU A 339 -2.71 12.12 21.85
N THR A 340 -1.72 12.44 22.66
CA THR A 340 -1.67 13.68 23.41
C THR A 340 -0.92 14.70 22.54
N PHE A 341 -1.51 15.89 22.37
CA PHE A 341 -0.70 17.02 21.97
C PHE A 341 0.30 17.25 23.11
N LEU A 342 1.59 17.02 22.82
CA LEU A 342 2.63 17.72 23.56
C LEU A 342 2.37 19.21 23.31
N LYS A 343 1.61 19.83 24.21
CA LYS A 343 1.63 21.28 24.38
C LYS A 343 3.07 21.60 24.72
N VAL A 344 3.84 21.98 23.71
CA VAL A 344 5.05 22.76 23.93
C VAL A 344 4.54 24.07 24.53
N VAL A 345 4.65 24.15 25.86
CA VAL A 345 4.36 25.35 26.66
C VAL A 345 5.40 26.42 26.36
#